data_AF-A0A952DDN0-F1
#
_entry.id   AF-A0A952DDN0-F1
#
_cell.length_a   1.000
_cell.length_b   1.000
_cell.length_c   1.000
_cell.angle_alpha   90.00
_cell.angle_beta   90.00
_cell.angle_gamma   90.00
#
_symmetry.space_group_name_H-M   'P 1'
#
loop_
_entity.id
_entity.type
_entity.pdbx_description
1 polymer ?
#
loop_
_entity_poly.entity_id
_entity_poly.type
_entity_poly.pdbx_seq_one_letter_code
_entity_poly.pdbx_strand_id
1 'polypeptide(L)'
;MDLDRIVFSTPFRMLQNKTQVVPLPTYDFVHTRLTHSLEVSSVGRSLGKRAGEYLITQYPELTEAGITVGDIGAIVAAACLTHDIGNPPFGHAGERALSDFFISNRPSEITDAEYEDLLKFEGNAQGFRILCNPQYPDLKLTLATMATYTKYPCESLFKRDPK
;
A
#
# COMPACT_ATOMS: atom_id res chain seq x y z
N MET A 1 0.78 8.53 15.33
CA MET A 1 -0.42 7.69 15.49
C MET A 1 -0.49 6.60 14.43
N ASP A 2 -0.79 6.90 13.16
CA ASP A 2 -0.87 5.85 12.11
C ASP A 2 0.50 5.26 11.77
N LEU A 3 1.54 6.10 11.63
CA LEU A 3 2.92 5.66 11.42
C LEU A 3 3.39 4.64 12.46
N ASP A 4 3.14 4.89 13.75
CA ASP A 4 3.55 4.00 14.82
C ASP A 4 2.83 2.66 14.73
N ARG A 5 1.50 2.69 14.52
CA ARG A 5 0.68 1.49 14.29
C ARG A 5 1.25 0.63 13.15
N ILE A 6 1.65 1.27 12.06
CA ILE A 6 2.26 0.59 10.90
C ILE A 6 3.60 -0.04 11.29
N VAL A 7 4.53 0.76 11.83
CA VAL A 7 5.90 0.33 12.15
C VAL A 7 5.93 -0.87 13.09
N PHE A 8 5.03 -0.90 14.08
CA PHE A 8 4.98 -1.99 15.05
C PHE A 8 4.19 -3.21 14.57
N SER A 9 3.41 -3.10 13.49
CA SER A 9 2.56 -4.18 12.98
C SER A 9 3.32 -5.38 12.43
N THR A 10 2.76 -6.58 12.65
CA THR A 10 3.31 -7.83 12.09
C THR A 10 3.45 -7.79 10.56
N PRO A 11 2.43 -7.36 9.78
CA PRO A 11 2.54 -7.36 8.32
C PRO A 11 3.65 -6.44 7.79
N PHE A 12 3.91 -5.32 8.47
CA PHE A 12 5.00 -4.42 8.11
C PHE A 12 6.37 -5.04 8.42
N ARG A 13 6.54 -5.65 9.60
CA ARG A 13 7.80 -6.36 9.95
C ARG A 13 8.13 -7.50 8.99
N MET A 14 7.12 -8.17 8.42
CA MET A 14 7.33 -9.20 7.40
C MET A 14 7.98 -8.68 6.12
N LEU A 15 7.95 -7.37 5.84
CA LEU A 15 8.66 -6.78 4.70
C LEU A 15 10.18 -6.91 4.81
N GLN A 16 10.73 -7.08 6.02
CA GLN A 16 12.16 -7.33 6.22
C GLN A 16 12.62 -8.60 5.49
N ASN A 17 11.74 -9.60 5.42
CA ASN A 17 12.02 -10.90 4.81
C ASN A 17 11.54 -10.99 3.34
N LYS A 18 11.02 -9.88 2.77
CA LYS A 18 10.67 -9.79 1.36
C LYS A 18 11.78 -9.05 0.62
N THR A 19 12.52 -9.78 -0.22
CA THR A 19 13.54 -9.18 -1.08
C THR A 19 12.87 -8.31 -2.15
N GLN A 20 13.48 -7.16 -2.44
CA GLN A 20 13.22 -6.47 -3.70
C GLN A 20 13.84 -7.33 -4.82
N VAL A 21 13.27 -7.33 -6.03
CA VAL A 21 13.66 -8.20 -7.16
C VAL A 21 15.01 -7.76 -7.76
N VAL A 22 16.04 -7.68 -6.93
CA VAL A 22 17.43 -7.51 -7.34
C VAL A 22 18.07 -8.90 -7.16
N PRO A 23 18.59 -9.53 -8.23
CA PRO A 23 19.36 -10.76 -8.08
C PRO A 23 20.53 -10.46 -7.13
N LEU A 24 20.70 -11.29 -6.09
CA LEU A 24 21.73 -11.17 -5.05
C LEU A 24 23.06 -10.69 -5.65
N PRO A 25 23.44 -9.40 -5.53
CA PRO A 25 24.74 -8.95 -5.96
C PRO A 25 25.75 -9.39 -4.91
N THR A 26 26.93 -9.78 -5.37
CA THR A 26 28.00 -10.33 -4.53
C THR A 26 28.58 -9.29 -3.56
N TYR A 27 28.32 -8.00 -3.82
CA TYR A 27 28.68 -6.85 -3.01
C TYR A 27 27.61 -5.75 -3.22
N ASP A 28 27.30 -5.00 -2.16
CA ASP A 28 26.31 -3.91 -2.04
C ASP A 28 24.96 -4.27 -1.41
N PHE A 29 24.58 -3.43 -0.44
CA PHE A 29 23.41 -3.56 0.42
C PHE A 29 22.12 -3.80 -0.38
N VAL A 30 21.66 -5.05 -0.38
CA VAL A 30 20.38 -5.42 -0.98
C VAL A 30 19.26 -4.76 -0.17
N HIS A 31 18.56 -3.80 -0.77
CA HIS A 31 17.41 -3.18 -0.12
C HIS A 31 16.31 -4.23 0.00
N THR A 32 15.80 -4.38 1.22
CA THR A 32 14.57 -5.15 1.47
C THR A 32 13.38 -4.26 1.13
N ARG A 33 12.19 -4.85 0.95
CA ARG A 33 10.98 -4.03 0.82
C ARG A 33 10.76 -3.13 2.04
N LEU A 34 11.24 -3.53 3.21
CA LEU A 34 11.18 -2.71 4.42
C LEU A 34 12.02 -1.43 4.29
N THR A 35 13.30 -1.55 3.92
CA THR A 35 14.18 -0.38 3.80
C THR A 35 13.72 0.55 2.69
N HIS A 36 13.25 -0.01 1.57
CA HIS A 36 12.62 0.75 0.49
C HIS A 36 11.39 1.55 0.99
N SER A 37 10.46 0.90 1.69
CA SER A 37 9.28 1.58 2.24
C SER A 37 9.62 2.69 3.22
N LEU A 38 10.70 2.56 4.00
CA LEU A 38 11.17 3.61 4.91
C LEU A 38 11.69 4.83 4.14
N GLU A 39 12.47 4.61 3.09
CA GLU A 39 12.98 5.69 2.21
C GLU A 39 11.82 6.41 1.50
N VAL A 40 10.89 5.64 0.91
CA VAL A 40 9.70 6.17 0.23
C VAL A 40 8.83 6.95 1.21
N SER A 41 8.65 6.47 2.45
CA SER A 41 7.93 7.19 3.50
C SER A 41 8.59 8.52 3.87
N SER A 42 9.92 8.54 3.97
CA SER A 42 10.68 9.78 4.24
C SER A 42 10.49 10.82 3.13
N VAL A 43 10.61 10.40 1.86
CA VAL A 43 10.37 11.26 0.69
C VAL A 43 8.91 11.72 0.65
N GLY A 44 7.97 10.80 0.82
CA GLY A 44 6.53 11.07 0.86
C GLY A 44 6.16 12.10 1.93
N ARG A 45 6.76 12.02 3.11
CA ARG A 45 6.57 13.02 4.18
C ARG A 45 6.97 14.43 3.73
N SER A 46 8.12 14.56 3.06
CA SER A 46 8.60 15.85 2.57
C SER A 46 7.68 16.41 1.48
N LEU A 47 7.26 15.57 0.53
CA LEU A 47 6.32 15.95 -0.51
C LEU A 47 4.95 16.35 0.06
N GLY A 48 4.43 15.58 1.01
CA GLY A 48 3.16 15.87 1.69
C GLY A 48 3.20 17.18 2.46
N LYS A 49 4.31 17.51 3.14
CA LYS A 49 4.47 18.82 3.78
C LYS A 49 4.46 19.97 2.77
N ARG A 50 5.21 19.85 1.67
CA ARG A 50 5.23 20.88 0.62
C ARG A 50 3.85 21.09 -0.02
N ALA A 51 3.12 20.00 -0.27
CA ALA A 51 1.74 20.08 -0.72
C ALA A 51 0.85 20.73 0.35
N GLY A 52 1.05 20.39 1.63
CA GLY A 52 0.30 20.96 2.75
C GLY A 52 0.48 22.47 2.92
N GLU A 53 1.69 23.00 2.70
CA GLU A 53 1.95 24.46 2.71
C GLU A 53 1.11 25.18 1.65
N TYR A 54 1.03 24.60 0.45
CA TYR A 54 0.18 25.12 -0.61
C TYR A 54 -1.30 25.00 -0.25
N LEU A 55 -1.76 23.82 0.19
CA LEU A 55 -3.17 23.55 0.48
C LEU A 55 -3.71 24.44 1.60
N ILE A 56 -2.97 24.64 2.69
CA ILE A 56 -3.40 25.50 3.81
C ILE A 56 -3.51 26.96 3.39
N THR A 57 -2.68 27.40 2.43
CA THR A 57 -2.77 28.76 1.88
C THR A 57 -3.98 28.92 0.96
N GLN A 58 -4.31 27.89 0.18
CA GLN A 58 -5.45 27.93 -0.76
C GLN A 58 -6.80 27.69 -0.08
N TYR A 59 -6.82 26.93 1.01
CA TYR A 59 -8.02 26.47 1.71
C TYR A 59 -7.92 26.80 3.21
N PRO A 60 -8.18 28.05 3.63
CA PRO A 60 -8.10 28.48 5.03
C PRO A 60 -8.98 27.65 5.98
N GLU A 61 -10.08 27.08 5.49
CA GLU A 61 -10.97 26.19 6.23
C GLU A 61 -10.25 24.96 6.80
N LEU A 62 -9.14 24.52 6.19
CA LEU A 62 -8.32 23.44 6.72
C LEU A 62 -7.66 23.85 8.03
N THR A 63 -7.16 25.09 8.11
CA THR A 63 -6.55 25.63 9.33
C THR A 63 -7.60 25.83 10.41
N GLU A 64 -8.79 26.33 10.04
CA GLU A 64 -9.92 26.48 10.97
C GLU A 64 -10.37 25.14 11.54
N ALA A 65 -10.32 24.07 10.73
CA ALA A 65 -10.55 22.69 11.16
C ALA A 65 -9.40 22.10 11.99
N GLY A 66 -8.33 22.86 12.24
CA GLY A 66 -7.16 22.43 13.01
C GLY A 66 -6.18 21.52 12.27
N ILE A 67 -6.31 21.40 10.94
CA ILE A 67 -5.41 20.59 10.11
C ILE A 67 -4.13 21.36 9.88
N THR A 68 -2.99 20.71 10.14
CA THR A 68 -1.66 21.30 9.95
C THR A 68 -0.94 20.70 8.75
N VAL A 69 0.12 21.39 8.29
CA VAL A 69 1.08 20.87 7.31
C VAL A 69 1.67 19.53 7.77
N GLY A 70 1.86 19.38 9.09
CA GLY A 70 2.36 18.16 9.71
C GLY A 70 1.43 16.96 9.51
N ASP A 71 0.12 17.17 9.60
CA ASP A 71 -0.88 16.13 9.45
C ASP A 71 -0.91 15.59 8.01
N ILE A 72 -0.91 16.49 7.02
CA ILE A 72 -0.86 16.12 5.60
C ILE A 72 0.43 15.34 5.30
N GLY A 73 1.57 15.82 5.81
CA GLY A 73 2.84 15.12 5.70
C GLY A 73 2.82 13.73 6.35
N ALA A 74 2.17 13.58 7.51
CA ALA A 74 2.07 12.30 8.21
C ALA A 74 1.16 11.30 7.50
N ILE A 75 0.04 11.75 6.91
CA ILE A 75 -0.88 10.93 6.12
C ILE A 75 -0.16 10.36 4.89
N VAL A 76 0.53 11.22 4.12
CA VAL A 76 1.29 10.78 2.94
C VAL A 76 2.42 9.83 3.33
N ALA A 77 3.14 10.13 4.40
CA ALA A 77 4.21 9.26 4.90
C ALA A 77 3.69 7.88 5.31
N ALA A 78 2.54 7.81 5.98
CA ALA A 78 1.92 6.56 6.40
C ALA A 78 1.47 5.71 5.20
N ALA A 79 0.82 6.32 4.20
CA ALA A 79 0.42 5.62 2.97
C ALA A 79 1.63 5.13 2.16
N CYS A 80 2.68 5.94 2.05
CA CYS A 80 3.95 5.54 1.43
C CYS A 80 4.61 4.37 2.16
N LEU A 81 4.55 4.34 3.50
CA LEU A 81 5.16 3.28 4.29
C LEU A 81 4.50 1.91 4.05
N THR A 82 3.19 1.90 3.80
CA THR A 82 2.42 0.67 3.61
C THR A 82 2.26 0.25 2.15
N HIS A 83 2.73 1.05 1.18
CA HIS A 83 2.45 0.81 -0.26
C HIS A 83 2.79 -0.61 -0.74
N ASP A 84 3.84 -1.20 -0.18
CA ASP A 84 4.36 -2.51 -0.57
C ASP A 84 3.88 -3.68 0.31
N ILE A 85 2.99 -3.42 1.28
CA ILE A 85 2.59 -4.39 2.33
C ILE A 85 1.90 -5.62 1.74
N GLY A 86 1.09 -5.43 0.70
CA GLY A 86 0.31 -6.47 0.04
C GLY A 86 1.03 -7.25 -1.06
N ASN A 87 2.20 -6.78 -1.49
CA ASN A 87 2.89 -7.41 -2.60
C ASN A 87 3.31 -8.85 -2.24
N PRO A 88 3.07 -9.84 -3.13
CA PRO A 88 3.44 -11.23 -2.87
C PRO A 88 4.97 -11.42 -2.95
N PRO A 89 5.49 -12.59 -2.52
CA PRO A 89 6.85 -13.00 -2.84
C PRO A 89 7.09 -12.90 -4.36
N PHE A 90 8.31 -12.56 -4.76
CA PHE A 90 8.69 -12.40 -6.18
C PHE A 90 7.92 -11.31 -6.97
N GLY A 91 7.15 -10.44 -6.29
CA GLY A 91 6.49 -9.28 -6.90
C GLY A 91 5.53 -9.70 -8.02
N HIS A 92 5.61 -9.03 -9.18
CA HIS A 92 4.74 -9.32 -10.33
C HIS A 92 4.80 -10.77 -10.82
N ALA A 93 5.91 -11.48 -10.61
CA ALA A 93 5.96 -12.91 -10.94
C ALA A 93 5.06 -13.73 -10.00
N GLY A 94 5.02 -13.38 -8.71
CA GLY A 94 4.12 -13.98 -7.74
C GLY A 94 2.65 -13.64 -8.01
N GLU A 95 2.36 -12.40 -8.43
CA GLU A 95 0.99 -12.00 -8.85
C GLU A 95 0.51 -12.85 -10.02
N ARG A 96 1.32 -12.96 -11.08
CA ARG A 96 1.00 -13.80 -12.25
C ARG A 96 0.83 -15.27 -11.87
N ALA A 97 1.71 -15.81 -11.03
CA ALA A 97 1.60 -17.21 -10.61
C ALA A 97 0.30 -17.49 -9.85
N LEU A 98 -0.19 -16.54 -9.04
CA LEU A 98 -1.49 -16.65 -8.36
C LEU A 98 -2.64 -16.59 -9.37
N SER A 99 -2.61 -15.63 -10.29
CA SER A 99 -3.59 -15.52 -11.38
C SER A 99 -3.67 -16.81 -12.22
N ASP A 100 -2.52 -17.31 -12.67
CA ASP A 100 -2.40 -18.51 -13.52
C ASP A 100 -2.92 -19.76 -12.81
N PHE A 101 -2.68 -19.87 -11.50
CA PHE A 101 -3.22 -20.95 -10.69
C PHE A 101 -4.75 -20.97 -10.74
N PHE A 102 -5.40 -19.82 -10.56
CA PHE A 102 -6.86 -19.74 -10.53
C PHE A 102 -7.52 -19.92 -11.89
N ILE A 103 -6.83 -19.62 -13.00
CA ILE A 103 -7.31 -19.97 -14.36
C ILE A 103 -7.61 -21.46 -14.48
N SER A 104 -6.72 -22.30 -13.94
CA SER A 104 -6.86 -23.77 -14.00
C SER A 104 -7.63 -24.36 -12.82
N ASN A 105 -7.87 -23.56 -11.77
CA ASN A 105 -8.40 -24.03 -10.48
C ASN A 105 -9.48 -23.08 -9.95
N ARG A 106 -10.53 -22.81 -10.74
CA ARG A 106 -11.66 -22.01 -10.28
C ARG A 106 -12.33 -22.68 -9.06
N PRO A 107 -12.40 -22.00 -7.90
CA PRO A 107 -13.15 -22.51 -6.75
C PRO A 107 -14.63 -22.71 -7.07
N SER A 108 -15.24 -23.72 -6.47
CA SER A 108 -16.70 -23.84 -6.44
C SER A 108 -17.31 -22.76 -5.55
N GLU A 109 -18.55 -22.35 -5.83
CA GLU A 109 -19.33 -21.45 -4.96
C GLU A 109 -18.79 -20.01 -4.83
N ILE A 110 -18.23 -19.46 -5.91
CA ILE A 110 -17.87 -18.03 -6.00
C ILE A 110 -18.59 -17.36 -7.17
N THR A 111 -18.89 -16.07 -7.01
CA THR A 111 -19.42 -15.23 -8.08
C THR A 111 -18.37 -14.96 -9.16
N ASP A 112 -18.81 -14.51 -10.33
CA ASP A 112 -17.88 -14.13 -11.40
C ASP A 112 -17.03 -12.91 -11.02
N ALA A 113 -17.55 -12.01 -10.19
CA ALA A 113 -16.81 -10.86 -9.67
C ALA A 113 -15.68 -11.29 -8.71
N GLU A 114 -15.98 -12.19 -7.77
CA GLU A 114 -14.97 -12.75 -6.86
C GLU A 114 -13.93 -13.58 -7.62
N TYR A 115 -14.35 -14.29 -8.69
CA TYR A 115 -13.41 -15.01 -9.53
C TYR A 115 -12.48 -14.05 -10.29
N GLU A 116 -12.99 -12.91 -10.76
CA GLU A 116 -12.19 -11.88 -11.40
C GLU A 116 -11.13 -11.30 -10.44
N ASP A 117 -11.45 -11.13 -9.16
CA ASP A 117 -10.46 -10.72 -8.13
C ASP A 117 -9.31 -11.74 -8.00
N LEU A 118 -9.61 -13.04 -8.10
CA LEU A 118 -8.59 -14.10 -8.07
C LEU A 118 -7.75 -14.12 -9.34
N LEU A 119 -8.38 -13.91 -10.51
CA LEU A 119 -7.69 -13.85 -11.80
C LEU A 119 -6.82 -12.60 -11.95
N LYS A 120 -7.23 -11.48 -11.35
CA LYS A 120 -6.52 -10.19 -11.38
C LYS A 120 -5.94 -9.85 -10.03
N PHE A 121 -5.29 -10.82 -9.40
CA PHE A 121 -4.61 -10.60 -8.12
C PHE A 121 -3.64 -9.41 -8.23
N GLU A 122 -3.75 -8.47 -7.30
CA GLU A 122 -3.01 -7.20 -7.36
C GLU A 122 -2.56 -6.81 -5.94
N GLY A 123 -1.28 -6.48 -5.81
CA GLY A 123 -0.66 -6.25 -4.51
C GLY A 123 -1.19 -5.03 -3.73
N ASN A 124 -1.61 -3.95 -4.39
CA ASN A 124 -2.22 -2.80 -3.72
C ASN A 124 -3.59 -3.17 -3.13
N ALA A 125 -4.42 -3.90 -3.88
CA ALA A 125 -5.72 -4.41 -3.40
C ALA A 125 -5.53 -5.39 -2.23
N GLN A 126 -4.58 -6.31 -2.35
CA GLN A 126 -4.21 -7.21 -1.26
C GLN A 126 -3.68 -6.45 -0.03
N GLY A 127 -2.95 -5.36 -0.23
CA GLY A 127 -2.47 -4.53 0.87
C GLY A 127 -3.60 -3.77 1.56
N PHE A 128 -4.59 -3.27 0.80
CA PHE A 128 -5.81 -2.71 1.38
C PHE A 128 -6.52 -3.74 2.27
N ARG A 129 -6.65 -4.98 1.79
CA ARG A 129 -7.23 -6.10 2.57
C ARG A 129 -6.44 -6.36 3.86
N ILE A 130 -5.11 -6.34 3.82
CA ILE A 130 -4.26 -6.52 5.02
C ILE A 130 -4.48 -5.39 6.02
N LEU A 131 -4.49 -4.14 5.57
CA LEU A 131 -4.66 -2.97 6.43
C LEU A 131 -6.03 -2.94 7.11
N CYS A 132 -7.06 -3.49 6.47
CA CYS A 132 -8.40 -3.62 7.03
C CYS A 132 -8.64 -4.94 7.79
N ASN A 133 -7.65 -5.86 7.85
CA ASN A 133 -7.87 -7.20 8.39
C ASN A 133 -8.09 -7.14 9.92
N PRO A 134 -9.24 -7.66 10.45
CA PRO A 134 -9.50 -7.69 11.89
C PRO A 134 -8.47 -8.48 12.71
N GLN A 135 -7.70 -9.38 12.08
CA GLN A 135 -6.60 -10.12 12.72
C GLN A 135 -5.42 -9.21 13.11
N TYR A 136 -5.35 -7.99 12.54
CA TYR A 136 -4.36 -6.98 12.89
C TYR A 136 -5.04 -5.77 13.54
N PRO A 137 -5.56 -5.90 14.77
CA PRO A 137 -6.35 -4.86 15.43
C PRO A 137 -5.57 -3.55 15.67
N ASP A 138 -4.25 -3.61 15.59
CA ASP A 138 -3.35 -2.46 15.71
C ASP A 138 -3.36 -1.58 14.45
N LEU A 139 -3.71 -2.12 13.29
CA LEU A 139 -3.73 -1.44 11.98
C LEU A 139 -5.03 -0.67 11.69
N LYS A 140 -5.70 -0.15 12.73
CA LYS A 140 -6.87 0.73 12.60
C LYS A 140 -6.47 2.12 12.10
N LEU A 141 -6.04 2.24 10.85
CA LEU A 141 -5.57 3.51 10.27
C LEU A 141 -6.73 4.48 10.07
N THR A 142 -6.41 5.77 10.04
CA THR A 142 -7.42 6.80 9.75
C THR A 142 -7.94 6.66 8.30
N LEU A 143 -9.19 7.08 8.07
CA LEU A 143 -9.78 7.08 6.73
C LEU A 143 -8.97 7.93 5.74
N ALA A 144 -8.35 9.02 6.21
CA ALA A 144 -7.48 9.86 5.38
C ALA A 144 -6.26 9.08 4.88
N THR A 145 -5.62 8.29 5.74
CA THR A 145 -4.51 7.41 5.36
C THR A 145 -4.97 6.31 4.40
N MET A 146 -6.11 5.67 4.66
CA MET A 146 -6.67 4.63 3.77
C MET A 146 -7.03 5.19 2.39
N ALA A 147 -7.63 6.37 2.33
CA ALA A 147 -7.93 7.06 1.08
C ALA A 147 -6.64 7.39 0.30
N THR A 148 -5.61 7.90 0.99
CA THR A 148 -4.31 8.21 0.38
C THR A 148 -3.57 6.96 -0.10
N TYR A 149 -3.70 5.84 0.62
CA TYR A 149 -3.14 4.55 0.21
C TYR A 149 -3.80 3.98 -1.07
N THR A 150 -5.07 4.32 -1.33
CA THR A 150 -5.87 3.73 -2.41
C THR A 150 -5.47 4.29 -3.78
N LYS A 151 -4.38 3.73 -4.35
CA LYS A 151 -3.82 4.13 -5.64
C LYS A 151 -4.77 3.92 -6.82
N TYR A 152 -5.59 2.87 -6.74
CA TYR A 152 -6.54 2.46 -7.78
C TYR A 152 -7.91 2.22 -7.13
N PRO A 153 -8.77 3.26 -7.01
CA PRO A 153 -10.10 3.12 -6.44
C PRO A 153 -11.07 2.50 -7.46
N CYS A 154 -10.79 1.26 -7.88
CA CYS A 154 -11.59 0.53 -8.86
C CYS A 154 -11.64 -0.96 -8.53
N GLU A 155 -12.72 -1.62 -8.94
CA GLU A 155 -12.87 -3.08 -8.85
C GLU A 155 -12.04 -3.80 -9.92
N SER A 156 -11.77 -5.08 -9.73
CA SER A 156 -11.06 -5.93 -10.72
C SER A 156 -11.79 -6.02 -12.07
N LEU A 157 -13.12 -5.89 -12.06
CA LEU A 157 -13.97 -5.87 -13.24
C LEU A 157 -13.74 -4.65 -14.14
N PHE A 158 -13.13 -3.59 -13.60
CA PHE A 158 -12.85 -2.38 -14.36
C PHE A 158 -11.87 -2.70 -15.50
N LYS A 159 -12.32 -2.49 -16.75
CA LYS A 159 -11.48 -2.62 -17.93
C LYS A 159 -10.65 -1.34 -18.07
N ARG A 160 -9.34 -1.42 -17.83
CA ARG A 160 -8.43 -0.36 -18.23
C ARG A 160 -8.41 -0.27 -19.76
N ASP A 161 -8.48 0.94 -20.30
CA ASP A 161 -8.17 1.16 -21.71
C ASP A 161 -6.76 0.60 -21.98
N PRO A 162 -6.58 -0.19 -23.06
CA PRO A 162 -5.25 -0.64 -23.45
C PRO A 162 -4.39 0.60 -23.75
N LYS A 163 -3.27 0.70 -23.03
CA LYS A 163 -2.24 1.72 -23.30
C LYS A 163 -1.52 1.45 -24.60
#